data_AF-A0A7C3TBD8-F1
#
_entry.id   AF-A0A7C3TBD8-F1
#
_cell.length_a   1.000
_cell.length_b   1.000
_cell.length_c   1.000
_cell.angle_alpha   90.00
_cell.angle_beta   90.00
_cell.angle_gamma   90.00
#
_symmetry.space_group_name_H-M   'P 1'
#
loop_
_entity.id
_entity.type
_entity.pdbx_description
1 polymer ?
#
loop_
_entity_poly.entity_id
_entity_poly.type
_entity_poly.pdbx_seq_one_letter_code
_entity_poly.pdbx_strand_id
1 'polypeptide(L)' 'MDIENIKKEYVGKWIALREEKVVAVSDSHDEIYKRLKEKNINGAYVFYSPTDEEKKYSFLFHLRVLCIWT' A
#
# COMPACT_ATOMS: atom_id res chain seq x y z
N MET A 1 -7.88 13.33 -1.73
CA MET A 1 -7.39 12.61 -2.94
C MET A 1 -8.13 11.28 -3.02
N ASP A 2 -8.61 10.82 -4.19
CA ASP A 2 -9.41 9.60 -4.29
C ASP A 2 -8.53 8.33 -4.31
N ILE A 3 -8.76 7.40 -3.37
CA ILE A 3 -8.02 6.13 -3.24
C ILE A 3 -8.16 5.29 -4.51
N GLU A 4 -9.28 5.37 -5.21
CA GLU A 4 -9.46 4.61 -6.45
C GLU A 4 -8.50 5.03 -7.56
N ASN A 5 -8.23 6.33 -7.67
CA ASN A 5 -7.29 6.85 -8.66
C ASN A 5 -5.86 6.40 -8.34
N ILE A 6 -5.48 6.40 -7.06
CA ILE A 6 -4.18 5.90 -6.61
C ILE A 6 -4.03 4.41 -6.91
N LYS A 7 -5.08 3.61 -6.66
CA LYS A 7 -5.07 2.17 -7.00
C LYS A 7 -4.87 1.93 -8.50
N LYS A 8 -5.49 2.75 -9.36
CA LYS A 8 -5.33 2.67 -10.83
C LYS A 8 -3.93 3.08 -11.29
N GLU A 9 -3.31 4.03 -10.60
CA GLU A 9 -1.96 4.51 -10.94
C GLU A 9 -0.88 3.50 -10.55
N TYR A 10 -1.04 2.80 -9.43
CA TYR A 10 -0.03 1.91 -8.85
C TYR A 10 -0.45 0.44 -8.83
N VAL A 11 -1.00 -0.05 -9.94
CA VAL A 11 -1.41 -1.46 -10.08
C VAL A 11 -0.22 -2.41 -9.90
N GLY A 12 -0.41 -3.48 -9.13
CA GLY A 12 0.61 -4.49 -8.80
C GLY A 12 1.62 -4.03 -7.76
N LYS A 13 1.33 -2.95 -7.00
CA LYS A 13 2.28 -2.37 -6.04
C LYS A 13 1.70 -2.27 -4.63
N TRP A 14 2.60 -2.31 -3.66
CA TRP A 14 2.36 -1.85 -2.29
C TRP A 14 2.49 -0.34 -2.22
N ILE A 15 1.53 0.31 -1.56
CA ILE A 15 1.40 1.77 -1.50
C ILE A 15 1.26 2.16 -0.04
N ALA A 16 2.04 3.14 0.39
CA ALA A 16 1.90 3.78 1.69
C ALA A 16 1.35 5.18 1.52
N LEU A 17 0.27 5.49 2.25
CA LEU A 17 -0.47 6.74 2.16
C LEU A 17 -0.52 7.42 3.53
N ARG A 18 -0.24 8.72 3.59
CA ARG A 18 -0.35 9.52 4.82
C ARG A 18 -0.91 10.89 4.47
N GLU A 19 -1.92 11.34 5.21
CA GLU A 19 -2.54 12.67 5.02
C GLU A 19 -2.90 12.91 3.53
N GLU A 20 -3.51 11.90 2.91
CA GLU A 20 -3.88 11.87 1.48
C GLU A 20 -2.72 11.93 0.46
N LYS A 21 -1.47 11.77 0.90
CA LYS A 21 -0.30 11.74 0.02
C LYS A 21 0.32 10.35 -0.03
N VAL A 22 0.71 9.93 -1.24
CA VAL A 22 1.55 8.74 -1.41
C VAL A 22 2.96 9.07 -0.91
N VAL A 23 3.41 8.36 0.12
CA VAL A 23 4.72 8.60 0.76
C VAL A 23 5.76 7.54 0.40
N ALA A 24 5.30 6.35 -0.03
CA ALA A 24 6.13 5.30 -0.59
C ALA A 24 5.31 4.36 -1.48
N VAL A 25 5.99 3.74 -2.44
CA VAL A 25 5.48 2.64 -3.28
C VAL A 25 6.57 1.58 -3.34
N SER A 26 6.22 0.29 -3.42
CA SER A 26 7.19 -0.79 -3.67
C SER A 26 6.54 -1.98 -4.38
N ASP A 27 7.39 -2.88 -4.86
CA ASP A 27 6.98 -4.15 -5.46
C ASP A 27 6.69 -5.23 -4.41
N SER A 28 7.24 -5.10 -3.20
CA SER A 28 7.09 -6.10 -2.15
C SER A 28 6.63 -5.50 -0.82
N HIS A 29 5.90 -6.31 -0.07
CA HIS A 29 5.43 -5.98 1.28
C HIS A 29 6.60 -5.57 2.18
N ASP A 30 7.69 -6.32 2.21
CA ASP A 30 8.79 -6.04 3.14
C ASP A 30 9.55 -4.76 2.78
N GLU A 31 9.66 -4.46 1.48
CA GLU A 31 10.31 -3.24 1.01
C GLU A 31 9.53 -1.97 1.39
N ILE A 32 8.19 -1.99 1.38
CA ILE A 32 7.42 -0.80 1.77
C ILE A 32 7.69 -0.44 3.23
N TYR A 33 7.73 -1.43 4.13
CA TYR A 33 8.04 -1.19 5.54
C TYR A 33 9.48 -0.76 5.74
N LYS A 34 10.44 -1.35 5.01
CA LYS A 34 11.83 -0.91 5.05
C LYS A 34 11.97 0.56 4.68
N ARG A 35 11.33 1.00 3.58
CA ARG A 35 11.30 2.39 3.13
C ARG A 35 10.66 3.33 4.15
N LEU A 36 9.55 2.92 4.78
CA LEU A 36 8.89 3.73 5.82
C LEU A 36 9.78 3.89 7.07
N LYS A 37 10.44 2.82 7.49
CA LYS A 37 11.36 2.83 8.63
C LYS A 37 12.59 3.72 8.37
N GLU A 38 13.23 3.57 7.21
CA GLU A 38 14.39 4.37 6.81
C GLU A 38 14.08 5.87 6.74
N LYS A 39 12.85 6.22 6.35
CA LYS A 39 12.38 7.61 6.29
C LYS A 39 11.76 8.11 7.59
N ASN A 40 11.70 7.29 8.64
CA ASN A 40 11.04 7.57 9.91
C ASN A 40 9.58 8.06 9.74
N ILE A 41 8.85 7.41 8.83
CA ILE A 41 7.45 7.73 8.52
C ILE A 41 6.56 6.78 9.31
N ASN A 42 5.86 7.33 10.31
CA ASN A 42 4.88 6.62 11.13
C ASN A 42 3.44 7.02 10.72
N GLY A 43 2.45 6.21 11.11
CA GLY A 43 1.03 6.50 10.86
C GLY A 43 0.60 6.45 9.39
N ALA A 44 1.41 5.83 8.51
CA ALA A 44 1.03 5.61 7.11
C ALA A 44 0.09 4.41 6.99
N TYR A 45 -0.95 4.56 6.17
CA TYR A 45 -1.85 3.50 5.74
C TYR A 45 -1.22 2.74 4.57
N VAL A 46 -0.93 1.45 4.76
CA VAL A 46 -0.28 0.60 3.74
C VAL A 46 -1.31 -0.36 3.14
N PHE A 47 -1.35 -0.42 1.80
CA PHE A 47 -2.22 -1.34 1.08
C PHE A 47 -1.61 -1.79 -0.25
N TYR A 48 -2.06 -2.96 -0.73
CA TYR A 48 -1.71 -3.46 -2.06
C TYR A 48 -2.78 -3.07 -3.07
N SER A 49 -2.37 -2.68 -4.28
CA SER A 49 -3.28 -2.51 -5.42
C SER A 49 -3.16 -3.73 -6.36
N PRO A 50 -4.12 -4.66 -6.35
CA PRO A 50 -4.03 -5.87 -7.16
C PRO A 50 -4.22 -5.62 -8.65
N THR A 51 -3.53 -6.40 -9.47
CA THR A 51 -3.76 -6.52 -10.91
C THR A 51 -5.14 -7.12 -11.21
N ASP A 52 -5.61 -6.97 -12.45
CA ASP A 52 -6.90 -7.53 -12.87
C ASP A 52 -6.95 -9.06 -12.79
N GLU A 53 -5.81 -9.73 -12.91
CA GLU A 53 -5.71 -11.18 -12.71
C GLU A 53 -5.81 -11.53 -11.23
N GLU A 54 -5.07 -10.85 -10.35
CA GLU A 54 -5.12 -11.06 -8.90
C GLU A 54 -6.48 -10.73 -8.30
N LYS A 55 -7.22 -9.76 -8.87
CA LYS A 55 -8.58 -9.45 -8.46
C LYS A 55 -9.51 -10.67 -8.51
N LYS A 56 -9.29 -11.60 -9.46
CA LYS A 56 -10.04 -12.87 -9.57
C LYS A 56 -9.81 -13.80 -8.37
N TYR A 57 -8.66 -13.64 -7.71
CA TYR A 57 -8.24 -14.41 -6.54
C TYR A 57 -8.39 -13.63 -5.23
N SER A 58 -9.05 -12.46 -5.24
CA SER A 58 -9.16 -11.59 -4.05
C SER A 58 -9.71 -12.30 -2.82
N PHE A 59 -10.52 -13.35 -3.00
CA PHE A 59 -11.03 -14.19 -1.89
C PHE A 59 -9.92 -14.89 -1.09
N LEU A 60 -8.73 -15.08 -1.67
CA LEU A 60 -7.56 -15.65 -1.01
C LEU A 60 -6.75 -14.62 -0.21
N PHE A 61 -6.96 -13.33 -0.46
CA PHE A 61 -6.19 -12.24 0.13
C PHE A 61 -7.05 -11.45 1.13
N HIS A 62 -6.95 -11.81 2.41
CA HIS A 62 -7.45 -10.96 3.48
C HIS A 62 -6.52 -9.75 3.59
N LEU A 63 -6.85 -8.65 2.91
CA LEU A 63 -6.08 -7.40 2.91
C LEU A 63 -5.82 -6.95 4.35
N ARG A 64 -4.60 -7.18 4.84
CA ARG A 64 -4.14 -6.63 6.11
C ARG A 64 -3.87 -5.16 5.91
N VAL A 65 -4.81 -4.35 6.36
CA VAL A 65 -4.54 -2.95 6.71
C VAL A 65 -3.71 -2.95 7.97
N LEU A 66 -2.43 -2.62 7.85
CA LEU A 66 -1.55 -2.41 9.00
C LEU A 66 -1.35 -0.91 9.17
N CYS A 67 -2.10 -0.33 10.11
CA CYS A 67 -1.73 0.95 10.70
C CYS A 67 -0.49 0.70 11.57
N ILE A 68 0.64 1.29 11.19
CA ILE A 68 1.84 1.28 12.03
C ILE A 68 1.54 2.24 13.20
N TRP A 69 1.37 1.68 14.41
CA TRP A 69 1.00 2.40 15.62
C TRP A 69 2.05 3.45 16.04
N THR A 70 1.52 4.45 16.75
CA THR A 70 2.15 5.61 17.41
C THR A 70 3.31 5.27 18.32
#